data_AF-A0A453SSZ1-F1
#
_entry.id   AF-A0A453SSZ1-F1
#
_cell.length_a   1.000
_cell.length_b   1.000
_cell.length_c   1.000
_cell.angle_alpha   90.00
_cell.angle_beta   90.00
_cell.angle_gamma   90.00
#
_symmetry.space_group_name_H-M   'P 1'
#
loop_
_entity.id
_entity.type
_entity.pdbx_description
1 polymer ?
#
loop_
_entity_poly.entity_id
_entity_poly.type
_entity_poly.pdbx_seq_one_letter_code
_entity_poly.pdbx_strand_id
1 'polypeptide(L)'
;MQLVSLAQAGNEISQDSLQREDLISFNPPVMEGLDAQLAKSKHLAKRVDQDMDGFPQAQGPSTNHWFNSKSSKKIPLTAVTSVIDGLKRLYIEKLKPLEVTYKFNDFVSPLLTNSDFDAKPMVMLLGQYSTGKTTFIKHLLKTSYPGAHIGPEPTTD
;
A
#
# COMPACT_ATOMS: atom_id res chain seq x y z
N MET A 1 -5.28 -13.96 -3.01
CA MET A 1 -5.08 -15.13 -2.12
C MET A 1 -5.97 -16.31 -2.50
N GLN A 2 -7.20 -16.09 -2.98
CA GLN A 2 -8.13 -17.17 -3.36
C GLN A 2 -7.61 -18.11 -4.46
N LEU A 3 -6.86 -17.58 -5.44
CA LEU A 3 -6.27 -18.41 -6.51
C LEU A 3 -5.27 -19.44 -5.98
N VAL A 4 -4.52 -19.10 -4.92
CA VAL A 4 -3.55 -20.02 -4.29
C VAL A 4 -4.28 -21.09 -3.48
N SER A 5 -5.32 -20.72 -2.73
CA SER A 5 -6.18 -21.69 -2.03
C SER A 5 -6.86 -22.66 -2.99
N LEU A 6 -7.32 -22.18 -4.15
CA LEU A 6 -8.00 -23.00 -5.17
C LEU A 6 -7.03 -24.01 -5.79
N ALA A 7 -5.80 -23.58 -6.08
CA ALA A 7 -4.73 -24.46 -6.55
C ALA A 7 -4.35 -25.52 -5.50
N GLN A 8 -4.25 -25.13 -4.22
CA GLN A 8 -3.96 -26.07 -3.11
C GLN A 8 -5.10 -27.05 -2.83
N ALA A 9 -6.34 -26.66 -3.09
CA ALA A 9 -7.51 -27.55 -3.02
C ALA A 9 -7.57 -28.57 -4.18
N GLY A 10 -6.63 -28.52 -5.13
CA GLY A 10 -6.56 -29.46 -6.25
C GLY A 10 -7.53 -29.17 -7.39
N ASN A 11 -8.12 -27.96 -7.43
CA ASN A 11 -9.06 -27.57 -8.47
C ASN A 11 -8.34 -27.00 -9.69
N GLU A 12 -8.87 -27.25 -10.89
CA GLU A 12 -8.30 -26.73 -12.14
C GLU A 12 -8.48 -25.21 -12.28
N ILE A 13 -7.38 -24.53 -12.61
CA ILE A 13 -7.31 -23.07 -12.76
C ILE A 13 -7.72 -22.71 -14.19
N SER A 14 -9.03 -22.58 -14.43
CA SER A 14 -9.58 -22.04 -15.68
C SER A 14 -10.23 -20.68 -15.46
N GLN A 15 -10.36 -19.86 -16.51
CA GLN A 15 -10.99 -18.54 -16.44
C GLN A 15 -12.44 -18.60 -15.92
N ASP A 16 -13.15 -19.71 -16.19
CA ASP A 16 -14.52 -19.92 -15.72
C ASP A 16 -14.59 -20.28 -14.22
N SER A 17 -13.52 -20.82 -13.64
CA SER A 17 -13.46 -21.19 -12.21
C SER A 17 -13.36 -19.97 -11.29
N LEU A 18 -12.91 -18.82 -11.81
CA LEU A 18 -12.77 -17.55 -11.06
C LEU A 18 -14.07 -16.76 -10.94
N GLN A 19 -15.08 -17.09 -11.75
CA GLN A 19 -16.39 -16.41 -11.75
C GLN A 19 -17.40 -17.03 -10.78
N ARG A 20 -17.06 -18.15 -10.13
CA ARG A 20 -17.97 -18.84 -9.20
C ARG A 20 -18.01 -18.12 -7.86
N GLU A 21 -19.21 -17.79 -7.38
CA GLU A 21 -19.46 -17.10 -6.11
C GLU A 21 -19.05 -17.91 -4.85
N ASP A 22 -18.59 -19.15 -5.01
CA ASP A 22 -18.16 -20.04 -3.92
C ASP A 22 -16.76 -19.72 -3.34
N LEU A 23 -16.11 -18.66 -3.82
CA LEU A 23 -14.76 -18.22 -3.42
C LEU A 23 -14.63 -17.78 -1.94
N ILE A 24 -15.73 -17.79 -1.18
CA ILE A 24 -15.79 -17.46 0.26
C ILE A 24 -15.55 -18.70 1.14
N SER A 25 -15.70 -19.92 0.59
CA SER A 25 -15.66 -21.16 1.37
C SER A 25 -14.28 -21.83 1.49
N PHE A 26 -13.26 -21.32 0.78
CA PHE A 26 -11.94 -21.94 0.79
C PHE A 26 -11.12 -21.54 2.01
N ASN A 27 -10.52 -22.54 2.64
CA ASN A 27 -9.54 -22.32 3.70
C ASN A 27 -8.39 -21.42 3.21
N PRO A 28 -7.83 -20.56 4.09
CA PRO A 28 -6.67 -19.75 3.73
C PRO A 28 -5.53 -20.66 3.29
N PRO A 29 -4.67 -20.18 2.36
CA PRO A 29 -3.64 -21.01 1.79
C PRO A 29 -2.61 -21.42 2.86
N VAL A 30 -2.35 -22.72 2.96
CA VAL A 30 -1.41 -23.28 3.93
C VAL A 30 -0.01 -23.26 3.33
N MET A 31 0.96 -22.68 4.01
CA MET A 31 2.34 -22.59 3.52
C MET A 31 3.15 -23.84 3.89
N GLU A 32 2.73 -25.00 3.39
CA GLU A 32 3.44 -26.26 3.61
C GLU A 32 4.82 -26.26 2.95
N GLY A 33 5.86 -26.69 3.66
CA GLY A 33 7.25 -26.74 3.16
C GLY A 33 8.10 -25.50 3.43
N LEU A 34 7.51 -24.40 3.94
CA LEU A 34 8.27 -23.23 4.39
C LEU A 34 9.17 -23.55 5.59
N ASP A 35 8.73 -24.44 6.49
CA ASP A 35 9.51 -24.91 7.63
C ASP A 35 10.77 -25.68 7.18
N ALA A 36 10.66 -26.48 6.11
CA ALA A 36 11.78 -27.21 5.54
C ALA A 36 12.81 -26.27 4.90
N GLN A 37 12.35 -25.20 4.24
CA GLN A 37 13.22 -24.13 3.71
C GLN A 37 13.94 -23.37 4.84
N LEU A 38 13.23 -23.11 5.93
CA LEU A 38 13.77 -22.43 7.11
C LEU A 38 14.77 -23.31 7.88
N ALA A 39 14.56 -24.64 7.91
CA ALA A 39 15.52 -25.60 8.44
C ALA A 39 16.75 -25.78 7.54
N LYS A 40 16.57 -25.78 6.21
CA LYS A 40 17.67 -25.92 5.24
C LYS A 40 18.61 -24.71 5.23
N SER A 41 18.05 -23.51 5.40
CA SER A 41 18.84 -22.27 5.56
C SER A 41 19.64 -22.23 6.87
N LYS A 42 19.09 -22.73 7.98
CA LYS A 42 19.84 -22.93 9.24
C LYS A 42 21.02 -23.89 9.09
N HIS A 43 20.88 -24.96 8.31
CA HIS A 43 21.97 -25.91 8.07
C HIS A 43 23.09 -25.36 7.17
N LEU A 44 22.77 -24.45 6.25
CA LEU A 44 23.77 -23.80 5.38
C LEU A 44 24.62 -22.78 6.16
N ALA A 45 24.02 -22.06 7.10
CA ALA A 45 24.72 -21.12 7.99
C ALA A 45 25.71 -21.81 8.95
N LYS A 46 25.56 -23.12 9.18
CA LYS A 46 26.43 -23.90 10.09
C LYS A 46 27.71 -24.43 9.45
N ARG A 47 27.93 -24.24 8.14
CA ARG A 47 29.14 -24.72 7.44
C ARG A 47 30.23 -23.67 7.22
N VAL A 48 30.03 -22.42 7.64
CA VAL A 48 30.98 -21.31 7.36
C VAL A 48 31.94 -21.00 8.52
N ASP A 49 31.71 -21.49 9.74
CA ASP A 49 32.66 -21.29 10.84
C ASP A 49 32.97 -22.60 11.55
N GLN A 50 34.14 -23.16 11.25
CA GLN A 50 34.81 -24.12 12.12
C GLN A 50 36.33 -23.98 11.95
N ASP A 51 36.91 -23.03 12.69
CA ASP A 51 38.22 -23.16 13.32
C ASP A 51 38.33 -22.14 14.48
N MET A 52 38.46 -22.67 15.69
CA MET A 52 39.01 -22.11 16.94
C MET A 52 38.16 -22.45 18.18
N ASP A 53 38.86 -23.10 19.11
CA ASP A 53 38.41 -23.65 20.38
C ASP A 53 37.84 -22.61 21.37
N GLY A 54 36.84 -23.06 22.15
CA GLY A 54 36.43 -22.41 23.40
C GLY A 54 34.92 -22.24 23.55
N PHE A 55 34.28 -23.18 24.25
CA PHE A 55 32.95 -23.09 24.89
C PHE A 55 31.84 -22.25 24.21
N PRO A 56 30.76 -22.85 23.68
CA PRO A 56 29.57 -22.07 23.31
C PRO A 56 28.45 -22.22 24.33
N GLN A 57 28.26 -21.15 25.11
CA GLN A 57 26.98 -20.75 25.68
C GLN A 57 25.97 -20.59 24.55
N ALA A 58 24.77 -21.16 24.72
CA ALA A 58 23.72 -21.22 23.70
C ALA A 58 23.34 -19.83 23.14
N GLN A 59 23.82 -19.50 21.95
CA GLN A 59 23.37 -18.37 21.15
C GLN A 59 22.46 -18.92 20.05
N GLY A 60 21.19 -18.51 20.10
CA GLY A 60 20.19 -18.88 19.10
C GLY A 60 20.55 -18.33 17.71
N PRO A 61 20.10 -18.98 16.63
CA PRO A 61 20.48 -18.62 15.27
C PRO A 61 19.97 -17.20 14.95
N SER A 62 20.91 -16.37 14.54
CA SER A 62 20.75 -15.06 13.91
C SER A 62 19.59 -15.09 12.92
N THR A 63 18.60 -14.25 13.21
CA THR A 63 17.35 -14.15 12.50
C THR A 63 17.60 -13.48 11.14
N ASN A 64 16.95 -13.99 10.09
CA ASN A 64 17.00 -13.39 8.76
C ASN A 64 16.47 -11.94 8.85
N HIS A 65 17.35 -10.96 8.64
CA HIS A 65 17.07 -9.52 8.66
C HIS A 65 16.20 -9.01 7.49
N TRP A 66 15.41 -9.87 6.85
CA TRP A 66 14.50 -9.48 5.76
C TRP A 66 13.31 -8.64 6.27
N PHE A 67 12.89 -8.88 7.51
CA PHE A 67 12.13 -7.94 8.29
C PHE A 67 13.01 -7.58 9.48
N ASN A 68 13.79 -6.51 9.37
CA ASN A 68 14.22 -5.84 10.57
C ASN A 68 12.94 -5.32 11.22
N SER A 69 12.37 -6.13 12.11
CA SER A 69 11.41 -5.71 13.11
C SER A 69 12.18 -4.77 14.02
N LYS A 70 12.47 -3.57 13.49
CA LYS A 70 12.43 -2.39 14.32
C LYS A 70 11.07 -2.54 14.96
N SER A 71 11.07 -2.92 16.23
CA SER A 71 9.91 -2.75 17.11
C SER A 71 9.29 -1.45 16.67
N SER A 72 7.97 -1.42 16.54
CA SER A 72 7.21 -0.22 16.22
C SER A 72 7.58 0.86 17.24
N LYS A 73 8.73 1.50 17.03
CA LYS A 73 9.19 2.73 17.62
C LYS A 73 8.18 3.65 17.00
N LYS A 74 7.04 3.75 17.67
CA LYS A 74 6.04 4.78 17.42
C LYS A 74 6.89 6.00 17.18
N ILE A 75 6.82 6.54 15.97
CA ILE A 75 7.54 7.75 15.61
C ILE A 75 7.24 8.68 16.78
N PRO A 76 8.25 9.04 17.60
CA PRO A 76 7.95 9.74 18.82
C PRO A 76 7.20 11.00 18.39
N LEU A 77 6.09 11.34 19.07
CA LEU A 77 5.25 12.48 18.67
C LEU A 77 6.06 13.78 18.57
N THR A 78 7.23 13.83 19.20
CA THR A 78 8.22 14.92 19.15
C THR A 78 9.06 14.98 17.86
N ALA A 79 9.06 13.93 17.02
CA ALA A 79 9.86 13.87 15.79
C ALA A 79 9.11 14.33 14.54
N VAL A 80 7.87 14.78 14.67
CA VAL A 80 7.04 15.28 13.57
C VAL A 80 6.40 16.60 13.98
N THR A 81 6.48 17.59 13.09
CA THR A 81 5.96 18.94 13.29
C THR A 81 4.46 19.04 13.06
N SER A 82 3.89 18.18 12.22
CA SER A 82 2.47 18.10 11.90
C SER A 82 2.03 16.66 11.63
N VAL A 83 0.73 16.39 11.73
CA VAL A 83 0.11 15.11 11.36
C VAL A 83 0.41 14.76 9.90
N ILE A 84 0.41 15.76 9.01
CA ILE A 84 0.69 15.59 7.58
C ILE A 84 2.12 15.06 7.37
N ASP A 85 3.09 15.62 8.11
CA ASP A 85 4.49 15.17 8.05
C ASP A 85 4.65 13.73 8.57
N GLY A 86 3.87 13.37 9.59
CA GLY A 86 3.81 11.99 10.09
C GLY A 86 3.28 11.02 9.05
N LEU A 87 2.19 11.36 8.35
CA LEU A 87 1.62 10.54 7.28
C LEU A 87 2.59 10.42 6.09
N LYS A 88 3.21 11.52 5.67
CA LYS A 88 4.23 11.57 4.61
C LYS A 88 5.40 10.64 4.94
N ARG A 89 5.93 10.71 6.16
CA ARG A 89 7.02 9.83 6.62
C ARG A 89 6.59 8.36 6.62
N LEU A 90 5.39 8.07 7.13
CA LEU A 90 4.88 6.70 7.20
C LEU A 90 4.70 6.09 5.80
N TYR A 91 4.17 6.87 4.84
CA TYR A 91 4.04 6.46 3.45
C TYR A 91 5.40 6.08 2.86
N ILE A 92 6.41 6.95 2.99
CA ILE A 92 7.76 6.72 2.44
C ILE A 92 8.44 5.51 3.09
N GLU A 93 8.31 5.34 4.41
CA GLU A 93 9.03 4.28 5.13
C GLU A 93 8.39 2.90 4.97
N LYS A 94 7.05 2.82 4.90
CA LYS A 94 6.33 1.54 4.96
C LYS A 94 5.60 1.17 3.68
N LEU A 95 4.95 2.14 3.03
CA LEU A 95 3.99 1.86 1.98
C LEU A 95 4.64 1.92 0.59
N LYS A 96 5.44 2.97 0.33
CA LYS A 96 6.15 3.17 -0.94
C LYS A 96 7.03 1.97 -1.37
N PRO A 97 7.83 1.34 -0.50
CA PRO A 97 8.61 0.17 -0.89
C PRO A 97 7.74 -1.01 -1.34
N LEU A 98 6.56 -1.19 -0.74
CA LEU A 98 5.61 -2.24 -1.11
C LEU A 98 4.97 -1.93 -2.46
N GLU A 99 4.52 -0.69 -2.69
CA GLU A 99 3.97 -0.26 -3.99
C GLU A 99 4.95 -0.49 -5.14
N VAL A 100 6.24 -0.14 -4.94
CA VAL A 100 7.28 -0.34 -5.94
C VAL A 100 7.58 -1.83 -6.16
N THR A 101 7.67 -2.63 -5.09
CA THR A 101 7.98 -4.07 -5.18
C THR A 101 6.93 -4.82 -5.99
N TYR A 102 5.65 -4.48 -5.82
CA TYR A 102 4.54 -5.11 -6.51
C TYR A 102 4.03 -4.31 -7.73
N LYS A 103 4.73 -3.25 -8.13
CA LYS A 103 4.38 -2.38 -9.27
C LYS A 103 2.92 -1.89 -9.25
N PHE A 104 2.46 -1.47 -8.07
CA PHE A 104 1.09 -0.99 -7.88
C PHE A 104 0.72 0.18 -8.82
N ASN A 105 1.72 0.98 -9.20
CA ASN A 105 1.56 2.11 -10.11
C ASN A 105 1.09 1.72 -11.52
N ASP A 106 1.30 0.48 -11.95
CA ASP A 106 0.91 0.03 -13.28
C ASP A 106 -0.59 -0.33 -13.35
N PHE A 107 -1.26 -0.46 -12.20
CA PHE A 107 -2.63 -0.98 -12.11
C PHE A 107 -3.65 0.03 -11.62
N VAL A 108 -3.33 0.80 -10.57
CA VAL A 108 -4.33 1.60 -9.84
C VAL A 108 -3.98 3.07 -9.82
N SER A 109 -2.84 3.41 -9.21
CA SER A 109 -2.48 4.81 -8.98
C SER A 109 -0.97 4.99 -8.99
N PRO A 110 -0.46 6.08 -9.58
CA PRO A 110 0.93 6.51 -9.42
C PRO A 110 1.32 6.65 -7.95
N LEU A 111 2.64 6.61 -7.70
CA LEU A 111 3.23 6.85 -6.39
C LEU A 111 2.91 8.26 -5.89
N LEU A 112 2.59 8.39 -4.60
CA LEU A 112 2.35 9.69 -4.00
C LEU A 112 3.65 10.50 -3.91
N THR A 113 3.52 11.77 -4.28
CA THR A 113 4.57 12.77 -4.23
C THR A 113 4.41 13.67 -3.00
N ASN A 114 5.44 14.43 -2.69
CA ASN A 114 5.36 15.41 -1.59
C ASN A 114 4.24 16.43 -1.81
N SER A 115 3.98 16.80 -3.07
CA SER A 115 2.93 17.74 -3.45
C SER A 115 1.54 17.22 -3.09
N ASP A 116 1.30 15.91 -3.09
CA ASP A 116 0.00 15.34 -2.73
C ASP A 116 -0.33 15.50 -1.23
N PHE A 117 0.69 15.58 -0.38
CA PHE A 117 0.54 15.85 1.05
C PHE A 117 0.46 17.35 1.35
N ASP A 118 1.20 18.16 0.59
CA ASP A 118 1.33 19.61 0.81
C ASP A 118 0.27 20.42 0.02
N ALA A 119 -0.56 19.75 -0.79
CA ALA A 119 -1.58 20.37 -1.62
C ALA A 119 -2.67 21.08 -0.81
N LYS A 120 -3.23 22.14 -1.40
CA LYS A 120 -4.41 22.80 -0.86
C LYS A 120 -5.63 21.88 -1.02
N PRO A 121 -6.56 21.85 -0.05
CA PRO A 121 -7.78 21.07 -0.19
C PRO A 121 -8.58 21.55 -1.41
N MET A 122 -9.08 20.61 -2.20
CA MET A 122 -9.83 20.87 -3.43
C MET A 122 -11.30 20.48 -3.26
N VAL A 123 -12.19 21.26 -3.87
CA VAL A 123 -13.64 21.00 -3.90
C VAL A 123 -14.06 20.89 -5.35
N MET A 124 -14.67 19.77 -5.73
CA MET A 124 -15.18 19.51 -7.08
C MET A 124 -16.70 19.64 -7.10
N LEU A 125 -17.23 20.47 -8.00
CA LEU A 125 -18.67 20.68 -8.17
C LEU A 125 -19.14 20.00 -9.46
N LEU A 126 -20.01 19.00 -9.33
CA LEU A 126 -20.60 18.27 -10.45
C LEU A 126 -22.08 18.61 -10.58
N GLY A 127 -22.58 18.64 -11.81
CA GLY A 127 -24.00 18.91 -12.10
C GLY A 127 -24.23 19.19 -13.57
N GLN A 128 -25.47 19.00 -14.02
CA GLN A 128 -25.89 19.23 -15.41
C GLN A 128 -25.75 20.70 -15.83
N TYR A 129 -26.00 20.97 -17.12
CA TYR A 129 -26.00 22.34 -17.64
C TYR A 129 -27.01 23.21 -16.88
N SER A 130 -26.65 24.48 -16.69
CA SER A 130 -27.52 25.50 -16.09
C SER A 130 -28.01 25.21 -14.65
N THR A 131 -27.37 24.30 -13.91
CA THR A 131 -27.67 24.04 -12.49
C THR A 131 -27.03 25.03 -11.51
N GLY A 132 -26.39 26.10 -12.02
CA GLY A 132 -25.84 27.17 -11.18
C GLY A 132 -24.47 26.89 -10.55
N LYS A 133 -23.67 25.94 -11.06
CA LYS A 133 -22.30 25.65 -10.58
C LYS A 133 -21.42 26.91 -10.52
N THR A 134 -21.33 27.63 -11.64
CA THR A 134 -20.58 28.89 -11.77
C THR A 134 -21.14 29.97 -10.84
N THR A 135 -22.47 30.05 -10.72
CA THR A 135 -23.16 30.98 -9.81
C THR A 135 -22.86 30.66 -8.35
N PHE A 136 -22.79 29.40 -7.96
CA PHE A 136 -22.49 28.98 -6.59
C PHE A 136 -21.04 29.32 -6.20
N ILE A 137 -20.08 29.10 -7.09
CA ILE A 137 -18.68 29.52 -6.86
C ILE A 137 -18.61 31.04 -6.70
N LYS A 138 -19.26 31.79 -7.59
CA LYS A 138 -19.37 33.25 -7.48
C LYS A 138 -20.01 33.69 -6.17
N HIS A 139 -21.03 32.95 -5.70
CA HIS A 139 -21.70 33.23 -4.43
C HIS A 139 -20.76 33.02 -3.24
N LEU A 140 -20.00 31.92 -3.20
CA LEU A 140 -19.01 31.65 -2.15
C LEU A 140 -17.88 32.68 -2.13
N LEU A 141 -17.35 33.03 -3.31
CA LEU A 141 -16.25 33.99 -3.44
C LEU A 141 -16.70 35.44 -3.28
N LYS A 142 -18.02 35.72 -3.37
CA LYS A 142 -18.63 37.05 -3.42
C LYS A 142 -18.08 37.96 -4.54
N THR A 143 -17.35 37.38 -5.50
CA THR A 143 -16.71 38.09 -6.61
C THR A 143 -16.71 37.19 -7.85
N SER A 144 -16.63 37.80 -9.03
CA SER A 144 -16.42 37.07 -10.29
C SER A 144 -14.98 36.57 -10.37
N TYR A 145 -14.78 35.33 -10.83
CA TYR A 145 -13.46 34.76 -11.08
C TYR A 145 -13.16 34.74 -12.59
N PRO A 146 -11.88 34.82 -12.99
CA PRO A 146 -11.48 34.77 -14.39
C PRO A 146 -11.95 33.47 -15.06
N GLY A 147 -12.48 33.56 -16.29
CA GLY A 147 -13.03 32.41 -17.03
C GLY A 147 -14.47 32.03 -16.66
N ALA A 148 -15.10 32.69 -15.69
CA ALA A 148 -16.51 32.47 -15.36
C ALA A 148 -17.44 33.22 -16.32
N HIS A 149 -18.05 32.51 -17.27
CA HIS A 149 -19.21 33.03 -18.02
C HIS A 149 -20.50 32.39 -17.50
N ILE A 150 -21.52 33.20 -17.20
CA ILE A 150 -22.83 32.73 -16.72
C ILE A 150 -23.88 33.21 -17.73
N GLY A 151 -24.33 32.31 -18.59
CA GLY A 151 -25.43 32.53 -19.53
C GLY A 151 -26.56 31.52 -19.36
N PRO A 152 -27.76 31.79 -19.92
CA PRO A 152 -28.87 30.83 -19.95
C PRO A 152 -28.57 29.63 -20.89
N GLU A 153 -27.71 29.84 -21.88
CA GLU A 153 -27.14 28.82 -22.77
C GLU A 153 -25.98 28.07 -22.08
N PRO A 154 -25.65 26.82 -22.49
CA PRO A 154 -24.53 26.08 -21.91
C PRO A 154 -23.22 26.85 -22.09
N THR A 155 -22.77 27.51 -21.02
CA THR A 155 -21.59 28.39 -21.04
C THR A 155 -20.41 27.83 -20.26
N THR A 156 -20.19 26.52 -20.40
CA THR A 156 -18.95 25.87 -19.97
C THR A 156 -18.58 24.73 -20.90
N ASP A 157 -17.61 25.00 -21.78
CA ASP A 157 -16.35 24.24 -21.88
C ASP A 157 -15.27 25.06 -21.15
#